data_AF-A0AAE1UJ97-F1
#
_entry.id   AF-A0AAE1UJ97-F1
#
_cell.length_a   1.000
_cell.length_b   1.000
_cell.length_c   1.000
_cell.angle_alpha   90.00
_cell.angle_beta   90.00
_cell.angle_gamma   90.00
#
_symmetry.space_group_name_H-M   'P 1'
#
loop_
_entity.id
_entity.type
_entity.pdbx_description
1 polymer ?
#
loop_
_entity_poly.entity_id
_entity_poly.type
_entity_poly.pdbx_seq_one_letter_code
_entity_poly.pdbx_strand_id
1 'polypeptide(L)'
;MVDVKWLAREYDVEIGGVRQVVSGVVRSAWSSAQEWTVAWREGTAQLKAVVAGLLKADGRREEGEDGHLPPSVHQAADQLTHYIAKMRDCVRTLKDLVEQIQKVERMQCEANTSPLFSTLSVHHMVCVLEQVYDNYRCETDVKVGACTPLPTNRCPDVLNTCVTLWTHHTHLHTHHFPLKLLLRETQQL
;
A
#
# COMPACT_ATOMS: atom_id res chain seq x y z
N MET A 1 17.58 -18.50 0.53
CA MET A 1 16.44 -19.25 -0.04
C MET A 1 16.28 -20.48 0.86
N VAL A 2 15.24 -20.54 1.69
CA VAL A 2 15.05 -21.65 2.64
C VAL A 2 14.09 -22.65 2.02
N ASP A 3 14.50 -23.91 1.98
CA ASP A 3 13.83 -25.05 1.34
C ASP A 3 12.65 -25.55 2.20
N VAL A 4 11.48 -25.68 1.59
CA VAL A 4 10.18 -25.96 2.23
C VAL A 4 9.96 -27.46 2.48
N LYS A 5 10.91 -28.33 2.09
CA LYS A 5 10.74 -29.80 2.13
C LYS A 5 10.89 -30.47 3.51
N TRP A 6 11.17 -29.73 4.58
CA TRP A 6 11.34 -30.30 5.94
C TRP A 6 10.06 -30.28 6.81
N LEU A 7 8.95 -29.74 6.32
CA LEU A 7 7.78 -29.32 7.11
C LEU A 7 6.70 -30.39 7.37
N ALA A 8 7.01 -31.70 7.28
CA ALA A 8 5.99 -32.76 7.32
C ALA A 8 6.28 -33.91 8.30
N ARG A 9 7.09 -33.70 9.35
CA ARG A 9 7.48 -34.79 10.28
C ARG A 9 7.33 -34.50 11.77
N GLU A 10 6.80 -33.35 12.19
CA GLU A 10 6.64 -33.01 13.62
C GLU A 10 5.27 -32.38 13.90
N TYR A 11 4.22 -33.19 13.91
CA TYR A 11 2.82 -32.75 13.92
C TYR A 11 2.35 -31.92 15.13
N ASP A 12 3.09 -31.89 16.25
CA ASP A 12 2.82 -30.98 17.38
C ASP A 12 3.66 -29.67 17.32
N VAL A 13 4.73 -29.64 16.52
CA VAL A 13 5.56 -28.45 16.27
C VAL A 13 5.02 -27.62 15.08
N GLU A 14 4.32 -28.27 14.15
CA GLU A 14 3.77 -27.67 12.92
C GLU A 14 2.64 -26.65 13.20
N ILE A 15 1.73 -26.89 14.15
CA ILE A 15 0.62 -25.96 14.44
C ILE A 15 1.12 -24.65 15.07
N GLY A 16 2.09 -24.72 15.98
CA GLY A 16 2.73 -23.56 16.60
C GLY A 16 3.52 -22.73 15.58
N GLY A 17 4.24 -23.40 14.68
CA GLY A 17 4.98 -22.75 13.59
C GLY A 17 4.05 -22.05 12.59
N VAL A 18 2.96 -22.70 12.17
CA VAL A 18 2.02 -22.12 11.19
C VAL A 18 1.27 -20.92 11.79
N ARG A 19 0.86 -20.97 13.07
CA ARG A 19 0.28 -19.82 13.77
C ARG A 19 1.25 -18.62 13.77
N GLN A 20 2.53 -18.84 14.06
CA GLN A 20 3.53 -17.76 14.03
C GLN A 20 3.73 -17.18 12.63
N VAL A 21 3.69 -18.00 11.59
CA VAL A 21 3.75 -17.55 10.19
C VAL A 21 2.56 -16.64 9.88
N VAL A 22 1.34 -17.06 10.20
CA VAL A 22 0.13 -16.24 9.97
C VAL A 22 0.19 -14.93 10.76
N SER A 23 0.57 -14.97 12.04
CA SER A 23 0.77 -13.76 12.85
C SER A 23 1.88 -12.86 12.30
N GLY A 24 2.92 -13.43 11.69
CA GLY A 24 3.97 -12.70 10.97
C GLY A 24 3.41 -11.98 9.75
N VAL A 25 2.66 -12.69 8.92
CA VAL A 25 2.02 -12.15 7.71
C VAL A 25 1.09 -10.98 8.05
N VAL A 26 0.24 -11.14 9.06
CA VAL A 26 -0.71 -10.08 9.48
C VAL A 26 0.03 -8.84 9.99
N ARG A 27 1.09 -9.00 10.78
CA ARG A 27 1.91 -7.88 11.26
C ARG A 27 2.65 -7.17 10.13
N SER A 28 3.19 -7.92 9.17
CA SER A 28 3.82 -7.35 7.98
C SER A 28 2.82 -6.60 7.11
N ALA A 29 1.62 -7.14 6.92
CA ALA A 29 0.55 -6.47 6.17
C ALA A 29 0.14 -5.14 6.84
N TRP A 30 0.07 -5.14 8.18
CA TRP A 30 -0.14 -3.91 8.95
C TRP A 30 0.99 -2.88 8.75
N SER A 31 2.26 -3.29 8.85
CA SER A 31 3.40 -2.40 8.63
C SER A 31 3.37 -1.78 7.24
N SER A 32 3.18 -2.60 6.19
CA SER A 32 3.10 -2.12 4.81
C SER A 32 1.93 -1.15 4.60
N ALA A 33 0.78 -1.39 5.24
CA ALA A 33 -0.33 -0.45 5.20
C ALA A 33 0.00 0.89 5.89
N GLN A 34 0.74 0.89 7.00
CA GLN A 34 1.20 2.12 7.66
C GLN A 34 2.22 2.88 6.82
N GLU A 35 3.19 2.18 6.23
CA GLU A 35 4.21 2.75 5.35
C GLU A 35 3.58 3.39 4.10
N TRP A 36 2.58 2.73 3.51
CA TRP A 36 1.80 3.30 2.42
C TRP A 36 1.12 4.61 2.84
N THR A 37 0.47 4.63 4.01
CA THR A 37 -0.21 5.83 4.54
C THR A 37 0.76 6.97 4.85
N VAL A 38 1.99 6.67 5.25
CA VAL A 38 3.05 7.68 5.40
C VAL A 38 3.46 8.22 4.03
N ALA A 39 3.76 7.35 3.05
CA ALA A 39 4.15 7.77 1.71
C ALA A 39 3.08 8.62 1.02
N TRP A 40 1.80 8.28 1.17
CA TRP A 40 0.69 9.08 0.66
C TRP A 40 0.64 10.49 1.29
N ARG A 41 0.78 10.59 2.62
CA ARG A 41 0.80 11.88 3.33
C ARG A 41 1.98 12.74 2.91
N GLU A 42 3.17 12.17 2.84
CA GLU A 42 4.39 12.87 2.43
C GLU A 42 4.33 13.29 0.96
N GLY A 43 3.84 12.41 0.08
CA GLY A 43 3.61 12.73 -1.34
C GLY A 43 2.56 13.83 -1.55
N THR A 44 1.58 13.97 -0.65
CA THR A 44 0.62 15.08 -0.70
C THR A 44 1.31 16.44 -0.59
N ALA A 45 2.29 16.55 0.32
CA ALA A 45 3.04 17.79 0.49
C ALA A 45 3.86 18.13 -0.77
N GLN A 46 4.49 17.12 -1.38
CA GLN A 46 5.26 17.29 -2.61
C GLN A 46 4.37 17.66 -3.81
N LEU A 47 3.22 17.01 -3.95
CA LEU A 47 2.25 17.34 -5.00
C LEU A 47 1.80 18.80 -4.91
N LYS A 48 1.48 19.29 -3.70
CA LYS A 48 1.11 20.69 -3.49
C LYS A 48 2.26 21.64 -3.87
N ALA A 49 3.50 21.28 -3.56
CA ALA A 49 4.67 22.08 -3.93
C ALA A 49 4.88 22.12 -5.46
N VAL A 50 4.72 20.98 -6.15
CA VAL A 50 4.76 20.91 -7.62
C VAL A 50 3.68 21.81 -8.23
N VAL A 51 2.42 21.63 -7.82
CA VAL A 51 1.27 22.40 -8.33
C VAL A 51 1.46 23.90 -8.10
N ALA A 52 1.85 24.31 -6.89
CA ALA A 52 2.09 25.72 -6.58
C ALA A 52 3.21 26.32 -7.44
N GLY A 53 4.27 25.56 -7.70
CA GLY A 53 5.37 26.00 -8.55
C GLY A 53 4.98 26.09 -10.03
N LEU A 54 4.17 25.15 -10.52
CA LEU A 54 3.66 25.16 -11.90
C LEU A 54 2.74 26.35 -12.15
N LEU A 55 1.81 26.64 -11.23
CA LEU A 55 0.92 27.81 -11.33
C LEU A 55 1.71 29.13 -11.32
N LYS A 56 2.76 29.23 -10.50
CA LYS A 56 3.65 30.41 -10.46
C LYS A 56 4.50 30.57 -11.73
N ALA A 57 4.85 29.48 -12.40
CA ALA A 57 5.61 29.51 -13.64
C ALA A 57 4.73 29.86 -14.85
N ASP A 58 3.43 29.59 -14.77
CA ASP A 58 2.46 30.00 -15.79
C ASP A 58 2.26 31.53 -15.77
N GLY A 59 2.04 32.11 -14.58
CA GLY A 59 1.88 33.57 -14.44
C GLY A 59 3.12 34.38 -14.85
N ARG A 60 4.35 33.88 -14.64
CA ARG A 60 5.58 34.57 -15.07
C ARG A 60 5.83 34.53 -16.57
N ARG A 61 5.25 33.56 -17.28
CA ARG A 61 5.36 33.49 -18.74
C ARG A 61 4.46 34.52 -19.42
N GLU A 62 3.31 34.85 -18.81
CA GLU A 62 2.47 35.97 -19.24
C GLU A 62 3.23 37.31 -19.13
N GLU A 63 4.21 37.39 -18.23
CA GLU A 63 5.08 38.56 -18.02
C GLU A 63 6.37 38.56 -18.88
N GLY A 64 6.58 37.54 -19.73
CA GLY A 64 7.67 37.52 -20.71
C GLY A 64 9.01 36.95 -20.24
N GLU A 65 9.08 36.29 -19.07
CA GLU A 65 10.30 35.60 -18.61
C GLU A 65 10.49 34.21 -19.28
N ASP A 66 11.75 33.81 -19.51
CA ASP A 66 12.11 32.51 -20.07
C ASP A 66 11.51 31.35 -19.24
N GLY A 67 10.60 30.60 -19.85
CA GLY A 67 9.62 29.70 -19.22
C GLY A 67 10.15 28.40 -18.59
N HIS A 68 11.39 28.39 -18.08
CA HIS A 68 11.97 27.26 -17.34
C HIS A 68 11.30 27.09 -15.96
N LEU A 69 11.04 25.84 -15.59
CA LEU A 69 10.50 25.55 -14.26
C LEU A 69 11.57 25.73 -13.18
N PRO A 70 11.21 26.25 -12.00
CA PRO A 70 12.15 26.38 -10.89
C PRO A 70 12.75 25.01 -10.50
N PRO A 71 14.03 24.93 -10.10
CA PRO A 71 14.65 23.69 -9.63
C PRO A 71 13.89 23.01 -8.47
N SER A 72 13.22 23.80 -7.63
CA SER A 72 12.38 23.31 -6.53
C SER A 72 11.16 22.52 -7.02
N VAL A 73 10.62 22.83 -8.21
CA VAL A 73 9.52 22.07 -8.83
C VAL A 73 10.01 20.70 -9.29
N HIS A 74 11.19 20.65 -9.90
CA HIS A 74 11.82 19.39 -10.30
C HIS A 74 12.12 18.51 -9.08
N GLN A 75 12.71 19.10 -8.03
CA GLN A 75 12.99 18.37 -6.79
C GLN A 75 11.72 17.82 -6.14
N ALA A 76 10.64 18.61 -6.08
CA ALA A 76 9.37 18.16 -5.54
C ALA A 76 8.73 17.06 -6.40
N ALA A 77 8.87 17.13 -7.74
CA ALA A 77 8.39 16.10 -8.66
C ALA A 77 9.18 14.79 -8.51
N ASP A 78 10.49 14.86 -8.31
CA ASP A 78 11.34 13.69 -8.04
C ASP A 78 10.96 13.05 -6.70
N GLN A 79 10.74 13.85 -5.66
CA GLN A 79 10.27 13.33 -4.37
C GLN A 79 8.86 12.72 -4.47
N LEU A 80 7.95 13.32 -5.24
CA LEU A 80 6.64 12.75 -5.51
C LEU A 80 6.75 11.38 -6.20
N THR A 81 7.65 11.26 -7.18
CA THR A 81 7.95 10.00 -7.88
C THR A 81 8.48 8.94 -6.91
N HIS A 82 9.34 9.32 -5.98
CA HIS A 82 9.82 8.45 -4.91
C HIS A 82 8.70 7.95 -4.00
N TYR A 83 7.76 8.81 -3.59
CA TYR A 83 6.63 8.38 -2.77
C TYR A 83 5.65 7.48 -3.53
N ILE A 84 5.46 7.71 -4.83
CA ILE A 84 4.72 6.78 -5.70
C ILE A 84 5.40 5.41 -5.76
N ALA A 85 6.72 5.37 -5.90
CA ALA A 85 7.47 4.11 -5.88
C ALA A 85 7.29 3.37 -4.55
N LYS A 86 7.39 4.07 -3.41
CA LYS A 86 7.11 3.48 -2.08
C LYS A 86 5.71 2.90 -1.95
N MET A 87 4.68 3.61 -2.42
CA MET A 87 3.30 3.10 -2.40
C MET A 87 3.17 1.81 -3.22
N ARG A 88 3.78 1.76 -4.42
CA ARG A 88 3.82 0.55 -5.27
C ARG A 88 4.56 -0.61 -4.60
N ASP A 89 5.67 -0.33 -3.92
CA ASP A 89 6.42 -1.34 -3.16
C ASP A 89 5.55 -1.91 -2.03
N CYS A 90 4.82 -1.08 -1.30
CA CYS A 90 3.88 -1.55 -0.27
C CYS A 90 2.78 -2.45 -0.84
N VAL A 91 2.20 -2.10 -2.00
CA VAL A 91 1.21 -2.94 -2.69
C VAL A 91 1.82 -4.28 -3.13
N ARG A 92 3.05 -4.28 -3.64
CA ARG A 92 3.77 -5.52 -3.99
C ARG A 92 3.97 -6.41 -2.76
N THR A 93 4.42 -5.84 -1.65
CA THR A 93 4.57 -6.56 -0.39
C THR A 93 3.23 -7.17 0.07
N LEU A 94 2.14 -6.41 0.01
CA LEU A 94 0.80 -6.93 0.34
C LEU A 94 0.40 -8.12 -0.55
N LYS A 95 0.70 -8.07 -1.84
CA LYS A 95 0.47 -9.19 -2.77
C LYS A 95 1.27 -10.44 -2.35
N ASP A 96 2.56 -10.27 -2.08
CA ASP A 96 3.44 -11.37 -1.68
C ASP A 96 2.95 -12.01 -0.36
N LEU A 97 2.42 -11.21 0.56
CA LEU A 97 1.82 -11.65 1.81
C LEU A 97 0.51 -12.42 1.61
N VAL A 98 -0.35 -11.96 0.69
CA VAL A 98 -1.56 -12.70 0.27
C VAL A 98 -1.17 -14.09 -0.28
N GLU A 99 -0.18 -14.14 -1.17
CA GLU A 99 0.30 -15.40 -1.75
C GLU A 99 0.89 -16.35 -0.67
N GLN A 100 1.54 -15.79 0.37
CA GLN A 100 2.03 -16.58 1.51
C GLN A 100 0.88 -17.17 2.34
N ILE A 101 -0.14 -16.40 2.68
CA ILE A 101 -1.25 -16.91 3.49
C ILE A 101 -2.14 -17.89 2.72
N GLN A 102 -2.30 -17.72 1.40
CA GLN A 102 -2.97 -18.70 0.53
C GLN A 102 -2.23 -20.04 0.48
N LYS A 103 -0.89 -20.04 0.57
CA LYS A 103 -0.13 -21.29 0.70
C LYS A 103 -0.43 -21.98 2.02
N VAL A 104 -0.49 -21.21 3.12
CA VAL A 104 -0.88 -21.73 4.44
C VAL A 104 -2.28 -22.32 4.42
N GLU A 105 -3.23 -21.62 3.82
CA GLU A 105 -4.61 -22.10 3.66
C GLU A 105 -4.67 -23.45 2.94
N ARG A 106 -4.00 -23.58 1.79
CA ARG A 106 -3.96 -24.86 1.04
C ARG A 106 -3.40 -26.00 1.88
N MET A 107 -2.31 -25.76 2.61
CA MET A 107 -1.74 -26.77 3.52
C MET A 107 -2.72 -27.17 4.62
N GLN A 108 -3.48 -26.22 5.17
CA GLN A 108 -4.49 -26.52 6.19
C GLN A 108 -5.67 -27.34 5.62
N CYS A 109 -6.12 -27.02 4.40
CA CYS A 109 -7.17 -27.78 3.71
C CYS A 109 -6.74 -29.21 3.39
N GLU A 110 -5.50 -29.41 2.93
CA GLU A 110 -4.96 -30.74 2.59
C GLU A 110 -4.74 -31.61 3.84
N ALA A 111 -4.40 -30.99 4.98
CA ALA A 111 -4.08 -31.69 6.21
C ALA A 111 -5.30 -32.02 7.10
N ASN A 112 -6.52 -31.54 6.78
CA ASN A 112 -7.73 -31.71 7.60
C ASN A 112 -7.52 -31.40 9.09
N THR A 113 -6.75 -30.35 9.38
CA THR A 113 -6.34 -30.01 10.75
C THR A 113 -7.38 -29.16 11.48
N SER A 114 -7.33 -29.22 12.82
CA SER A 114 -8.10 -28.35 13.71
C SER A 114 -7.88 -26.87 13.38
N PRO A 115 -8.87 -25.99 13.63
CA PRO A 115 -8.76 -24.57 13.34
C PRO A 115 -7.57 -23.93 14.05
N LEU A 116 -6.74 -23.22 13.28
CA LEU A 116 -5.55 -22.55 13.78
C LEU A 116 -5.85 -21.32 14.66
N PHE A 117 -7.04 -20.73 14.60
CA PHE A 117 -7.42 -19.62 15.46
C PHE A 117 -8.83 -19.83 15.97
N SER A 118 -9.17 -19.20 17.09
CA SER A 118 -10.41 -19.43 17.83
C SER A 118 -11.63 -18.78 17.16
N THR A 119 -11.46 -17.65 16.50
CA THR A 119 -12.56 -16.82 15.97
C THR A 119 -12.56 -16.75 14.45
N LEU A 120 -11.39 -16.66 13.82
CA LEU A 120 -11.27 -16.51 12.35
C LEU A 120 -10.48 -17.67 11.73
N SER A 121 -11.09 -18.38 10.78
CA SER A 121 -10.36 -19.36 9.96
C SER A 121 -9.27 -18.68 9.12
N VAL A 122 -8.23 -19.41 8.73
CA VAL A 122 -7.22 -18.91 7.77
C VAL A 122 -7.86 -18.43 6.46
N HIS A 123 -8.87 -19.14 5.94
CA HIS A 123 -9.64 -18.71 4.77
C HIS A 123 -10.17 -17.27 4.89
N HIS A 124 -10.88 -16.98 5.99
CA HIS A 124 -11.33 -15.61 6.27
C HIS A 124 -10.18 -14.59 6.34
N MET A 125 -9.02 -14.96 6.90
CA MET A 125 -7.86 -14.07 6.93
C MET A 125 -7.31 -13.81 5.53
N VAL A 126 -7.30 -14.82 4.65
CA VAL A 126 -6.96 -14.69 3.23
C VAL A 126 -7.90 -13.69 2.56
N CYS A 127 -9.22 -13.89 2.66
CA CYS A 127 -10.20 -12.99 2.04
C CYS A 127 -10.04 -11.53 2.51
N VAL A 128 -9.76 -11.33 3.80
CA VAL A 128 -9.51 -9.98 4.34
C VAL A 128 -8.23 -9.39 3.74
N LEU A 129 -7.14 -10.16 3.65
CA LEU A 129 -5.88 -9.67 3.09
C LEU A 129 -5.98 -9.41 1.58
N GLU A 130 -6.73 -10.22 0.83
CA GLU A 130 -7.03 -9.98 -0.59
C GLU A 130 -7.78 -8.66 -0.78
N GLN A 131 -8.85 -8.45 0.00
CA GLN A 131 -9.61 -7.20 -0.04
C GLN A 131 -8.73 -6.00 0.31
N VAL A 132 -7.88 -6.12 1.33
CA VAL A 132 -6.90 -5.08 1.70
C VAL A 132 -5.96 -4.82 0.51
N TYR A 133 -5.33 -5.85 -0.05
CA TYR A 133 -4.45 -5.71 -1.21
C TYR A 133 -5.15 -4.99 -2.37
N ASP A 134 -6.36 -5.41 -2.75
CA ASP A 134 -7.10 -4.81 -3.87
C ASP A 134 -7.43 -3.34 -3.62
N ASN A 135 -7.80 -2.97 -2.39
CA ASN A 135 -8.07 -1.59 -2.00
C ASN A 135 -6.80 -0.72 -2.11
N TYR A 136 -5.67 -1.21 -1.59
CA TYR A 136 -4.39 -0.48 -1.67
C TYR A 136 -3.88 -0.38 -3.10
N ARG A 137 -4.04 -1.44 -3.91
CA ARG A 137 -3.70 -1.42 -5.34
C ARG A 137 -4.53 -0.36 -6.08
N CYS A 138 -5.85 -0.43 -5.96
CA CYS A 138 -6.77 0.49 -6.63
C CYS A 138 -6.44 1.95 -6.26
N GLU A 139 -6.30 2.23 -4.96
CA GLU A 139 -5.98 3.57 -4.50
C GLU A 139 -4.61 4.04 -5.02
N THR A 140 -3.60 3.17 -5.06
CA THR A 140 -2.27 3.49 -5.62
C THR A 140 -2.36 3.82 -7.11
N ASP A 141 -3.13 3.06 -7.88
CA ASP A 141 -3.31 3.30 -9.32
C ASP A 141 -3.99 4.66 -9.58
N VAL A 142 -4.97 5.03 -8.75
CA VAL A 142 -5.59 6.38 -8.78
C VAL A 142 -4.55 7.47 -8.50
N LYS A 143 -3.69 7.30 -7.47
CA LYS A 143 -2.63 8.29 -7.16
C LYS A 143 -1.59 8.41 -8.27
N VAL A 144 -1.20 7.29 -8.87
CA VAL A 144 -0.30 7.27 -10.04
C VAL A 144 -0.92 8.03 -11.22
N GLY A 145 -2.19 7.73 -11.53
CA GLY A 145 -2.92 8.36 -12.62
C GLY A 145 -3.10 9.87 -12.42
N ALA A 146 -3.34 10.30 -11.18
CA ALA A 146 -3.45 11.71 -10.82
C ALA A 146 -2.14 12.49 -11.04
N CYS A 147 -0.98 11.83 -11.14
CA CYS A 147 0.32 12.51 -11.15
C CYS A 147 1.08 12.44 -12.48
N THR A 148 0.54 11.79 -13.51
CA THR A 148 1.31 11.47 -14.72
C THR A 148 0.69 12.04 -16.00
N PRO A 149 1.34 12.99 -16.73
CA PRO A 149 2.52 13.77 -16.34
C PRO A 149 2.14 15.14 -15.75
N LEU A 150 2.45 15.35 -14.47
CA LEU A 150 2.32 16.65 -13.80
C LEU A 150 3.35 17.72 -14.22
N PRO A 151 4.66 17.44 -14.38
CA PRO A 151 5.63 18.52 -14.60
C PRO A 151 5.47 19.23 -15.95
N THR A 152 4.68 18.68 -16.87
CA THR A 152 4.42 19.26 -18.20
C THR A 152 3.03 19.89 -18.30
N ASN A 153 2.14 19.66 -17.35
CA ASN A 153 0.77 20.18 -17.38
C ASN A 153 0.65 21.41 -16.48
N ARG A 154 0.20 22.54 -17.02
CA ARG A 154 0.05 23.81 -16.28
C ARG A 154 -1.41 24.25 -16.12
N CYS A 155 -2.36 23.52 -16.68
CA CYS A 155 -3.77 23.86 -16.61
C CYS A 155 -4.25 23.84 -15.14
N PRO A 156 -4.74 24.98 -14.59
CA PRO A 156 -5.16 25.05 -13.19
C PRO A 156 -6.23 24.04 -12.79
N ASP A 157 -7.20 23.78 -13.68
CA ASP A 157 -8.27 22.80 -13.43
C ASP A 157 -7.73 21.37 -13.34
N VAL A 158 -6.78 21.02 -14.21
CA VAL A 158 -6.12 19.71 -14.14
C VAL A 158 -5.30 19.61 -12.86
N LEU A 159 -4.49 20.63 -12.53
CA LEU A 159 -3.68 20.63 -11.31
C LEU A 159 -4.52 20.53 -10.03
N ASN A 160 -5.66 21.24 -9.98
CA ASN A 160 -6.62 21.13 -8.88
C ASN A 160 -7.24 19.74 -8.81
N THR A 161 -7.59 19.16 -9.96
CA THR A 161 -8.10 17.78 -10.05
C THR A 161 -7.07 16.77 -9.54
N CYS A 162 -5.79 16.93 -9.88
CA CYS A 162 -4.71 16.08 -9.39
C CYS A 162 -4.61 16.11 -7.86
N VAL A 163 -4.67 17.30 -7.24
CA VAL A 163 -4.66 17.44 -5.77
C VAL A 163 -5.89 16.78 -5.16
N THR A 164 -7.08 17.00 -5.72
CA THR A 164 -8.33 16.39 -5.23
C THR A 164 -8.26 14.87 -5.30
N LEU A 165 -7.90 14.30 -6.46
CA LEU A 165 -7.76 12.86 -6.64
C LEU A 165 -6.68 12.25 -5.75
N TRP A 166 -5.58 12.97 -5.49
CA TRP A 166 -4.54 12.50 -4.59
C TRP A 166 -5.00 12.49 -3.13
N THR A 167 -5.65 13.55 -2.68
CA THR A 167 -6.02 13.72 -1.27
C THR A 167 -7.29 12.98 -0.88
N HIS A 168 -8.16 12.66 -1.82
CA HIS A 168 -9.37 11.92 -1.55
C HIS A 168 -9.09 10.43 -1.44
N HIS A 169 -9.46 9.80 -0.31
CA HIS A 169 -9.49 8.34 -0.22
C HIS A 169 -10.78 7.82 -0.86
N THR A 170 -10.62 7.11 -1.95
CA THR A 170 -11.74 6.48 -2.64
C THR A 170 -12.07 5.09 -2.08
N HIS A 171 -11.06 4.34 -1.66
CA HIS A 171 -11.22 2.91 -1.33
C HIS A 171 -10.62 2.47 0.00
N LEU A 172 -9.75 3.28 0.60
CA LEU A 172 -9.21 3.02 1.93
C LEU A 172 -10.17 3.60 2.98
N HIS A 173 -10.99 2.75 3.61
CA HIS A 173 -11.75 3.18 4.78
C HIS A 173 -10.82 3.83 5.81
N THR A 174 -11.33 4.87 6.49
CA THR A 174 -10.62 5.73 7.45
C THR A 174 -9.95 4.98 8.61
N HIS A 175 -10.25 3.71 8.76
CA HIS A 175 -9.68 2.86 9.78
C HIS A 175 -9.28 1.57 9.08
N HIS A 176 -8.00 1.21 9.20
CA HIS A 176 -7.44 -0.11 8.89
C HIS A 176 -8.12 -1.26 9.68
N PHE A 177 -9.44 -1.20 9.87
CA PHE A 177 -10.25 -2.01 10.76
C PHE A 177 -10.17 -3.49 10.43
N PRO A 178 -10.19 -3.92 9.15
CA PRO A 178 -9.98 -5.33 8.83
C PRO A 178 -8.62 -5.84 9.30
N LEU A 179 -7.53 -5.09 9.08
CA LEU A 179 -6.20 -5.46 9.58
C LEU A 179 -6.10 -5.39 11.11
N LYS A 180 -6.76 -4.43 11.76
CA LYS A 180 -6.82 -4.36 13.24
C LYS A 180 -7.53 -5.57 13.84
N LEU A 181 -8.60 -6.05 13.20
CA LEU A 181 -9.29 -7.27 13.60
C LEU A 181 -8.36 -8.49 13.48
N LEU A 182 -7.67 -8.62 12.34
CA LEU A 182 -6.68 -9.69 12.16
C LEU A 182 -5.56 -9.61 13.20
N LEU A 183 -5.02 -8.41 13.45
CA LEU A 183 -3.99 -8.21 14.48
C LEU A 183 -4.48 -8.66 15.85
N ARG A 184 -5.68 -8.27 16.26
CA ARG A 184 -6.26 -8.66 17.55
C ARG A 184 -6.43 -10.18 17.66
N GLU A 185 -6.87 -10.83 16.59
CA GLU A 185 -7.00 -12.29 16.55
C GLU A 185 -5.63 -12.97 16.71
N THR A 186 -4.61 -12.44 16.02
CA THR A 186 -3.23 -12.96 16.09
C THR A 186 -2.49 -12.59 17.38
N GLN A 187 -3.02 -11.67 18.19
CA GLN A 187 -2.44 -11.19 19.46
C GLN A 187 -3.05 -11.85 20.70
N GLN A 188 -4.17 -12.58 20.60
CA GLN A 188 -4.74 -13.36 21.72
C GLN A 188 -3.95 -14.65 22.01
N LEU A 189 -2.64 -14.62 21.72
CA LEU A 189 -1.69 -15.69 21.98
C LEU A 189 -1.02 -15.47 23.35
#